data_AF-A0A521SMZ2-F1
#
_entry.id   AF-A0A521SMZ2-F1
#
_cell.length_a   1.000
_cell.length_b   1.000
_cell.length_c   1.000
_cell.angle_alpha   90.00
_cell.angle_beta   90.00
_cell.angle_gamma   90.00
#
_symmetry.space_group_name_H-M   'P 1'
#
loop_
_entity.id
_entity.type
_entity.pdbx_description
1 polymer ?
#
loop_
_entity_poly.entity_id
_entity_poly.type
_entity_poly.pdbx_seq_one_letter_code
_entity_poly.pdbx_strand_id
1 'polypeptide(L)'
;MGWTQVWNLVGSQKRPIVEVDICLGPKLIRTHATLSDRSQMTYPFLVGRSVLTGSFTVDTSRSRAAQPVCPALSSLAVFLSRLAHVDRRFFPESRPVPG
;
A
#
# COMPACT_ATOMS: atom_id res chain seq x y z
N MET A 1 12.54 13.94 -8.37
CA MET A 1 12.54 12.46 -8.33
C MET A 1 13.93 11.99 -7.89
N GLY A 2 14.00 11.11 -6.89
CA GLY A 2 15.27 10.67 -6.29
C GLY A 2 15.55 9.19 -6.58
N TRP A 3 16.79 8.77 -6.34
CA TRP A 3 17.22 7.37 -6.41
C TRP A 3 17.90 6.99 -5.11
N THR A 4 17.76 5.74 -4.70
CA THR A 4 18.53 5.15 -3.61
C THR A 4 19.22 3.87 -4.05
N GLN A 5 20.33 3.54 -3.40
CA GLN A 5 21.05 2.30 -3.62
C GLN A 5 20.85 1.38 -2.41
N VAL A 6 20.29 0.20 -2.66
CA VAL A 6 20.09 -0.84 -1.64
C VAL A 6 21.07 -1.97 -1.89
N TRP A 7 21.73 -2.40 -0.82
CA TRP A 7 22.70 -3.50 -0.85
C TRP A 7 22.08 -4.75 -0.23
N ASN A 8 22.31 -5.89 -0.87
CA ASN A 8 21.95 -7.21 -0.35
C ASN A 8 23.09 -8.20 -0.62
N LEU A 9 22.89 -9.47 -0.25
CA LEU A 9 23.89 -10.53 -0.42
C LEU A 9 24.23 -10.83 -1.90
N VAL A 10 23.38 -10.41 -2.84
CA VAL A 10 23.54 -10.67 -4.29
C VAL A 10 24.18 -9.47 -5.01
N GLY A 11 24.19 -8.29 -4.39
CA GLY A 11 24.81 -7.07 -4.94
C GLY A 11 24.07 -5.80 -4.56
N SER A 12 24.21 -4.76 -5.37
CA SER A 12 23.47 -3.50 -5.22
C SER A 12 22.35 -3.37 -6.24
N GLN A 13 21.26 -2.73 -5.83
CA GLN A 13 20.16 -2.37 -6.72
C GLN A 13 19.83 -0.89 -6.53
N LYS A 14 19.73 -0.17 -7.65
CA LYS A 14 19.17 1.19 -7.67
C LYS A 14 17.66 1.12 -7.68
N ARG A 15 17.03 1.88 -6.79
CA ARG A 15 15.58 1.95 -6.64
C ARG A 15 15.12 3.39 -6.76
N PRO A 16 14.14 3.70 -7.63
CA PRO A 16 13.60 5.05 -7.71
C PRO A 16 12.78 5.33 -6.46
N ILE A 17 12.80 6.59 -6.03
CA ILE A 17 12.02 7.12 -4.92
C ILE A 17 10.87 7.93 -5.51
N VAL A 18 9.66 7.55 -5.14
CA VAL A 18 8.42 8.23 -5.51
C VAL A 18 7.68 8.70 -4.27
N GLU A 19 6.94 9.78 -4.39
CA GLU A 19 5.99 10.21 -3.35
C GLU A 19 4.65 9.54 -3.60
N VAL A 20 4.05 8.98 -2.55
CA VAL A 20 2.77 8.27 -2.60
C VAL A 20 1.91 8.65 -1.41
N ASP A 21 0.61 8.65 -1.62
CA ASP A 21 -0.37 8.71 -0.54
C ASP A 21 -0.83 7.28 -0.22
N ILE A 22 -0.71 6.85 1.04
CA ILE A 22 -1.12 5.52 1.51
C ILE A 22 -2.18 5.61 2.60
N CYS A 23 -3.12 4.67 2.56
CA CYS A 23 -4.21 4.53 3.51
C CYS A 23 -3.92 3.40 4.49
N LEU A 24 -3.69 3.73 5.76
CA LEU A 24 -3.44 2.73 6.81
C LEU A 24 -4.47 2.88 7.93
N GLY A 25 -5.47 1.99 7.93
CA GLY A 25 -6.65 2.16 8.75
C GLY A 25 -7.34 3.50 8.41
N PRO A 26 -7.67 4.35 9.39
CA PRO A 26 -8.30 5.65 9.14
C PRO A 26 -7.33 6.77 8.72
N LYS A 27 -6.01 6.49 8.65
CA LYS A 27 -4.99 7.51 8.42
C LYS A 27 -4.54 7.53 6.95
N LEU A 28 -4.65 8.69 6.30
CA LEU A 28 -4.01 8.99 5.02
C LEU A 28 -2.62 9.56 5.28
N ILE A 29 -1.59 8.96 4.68
CA ILE A 29 -0.18 9.32 4.92
C ILE A 29 0.48 9.60 3.58
N ARG A 30 1.00 10.81 3.39
CA ARG A 30 1.89 11.15 2.28
C ARG A 30 3.32 10.81 2.64
N THR A 31 3.98 9.96 1.85
CA THR A 31 5.33 9.49 2.18
C THR A 31 6.14 9.11 0.93
N HIS A 32 7.45 8.97 1.11
CA HIS A 32 8.34 8.44 0.07
C HIS A 32 8.38 6.91 0.11
N ALA A 33 8.20 6.29 -1.06
CA ALA A 33 8.35 4.86 -1.26
C ALA A 33 9.44 4.58 -2.30
N THR A 34 10.18 3.48 -2.10
CA THR A 34 11.12 2.96 -3.10
C THR A 34 10.44 1.91 -3.96
N LEU A 35 10.57 1.98 -5.29
CA LEU A 35 9.99 0.96 -6.17
C LEU A 35 10.97 -0.20 -6.39
N SER A 36 10.40 -1.41 -6.46
CA SER A 36 11.08 -2.62 -6.90
C SER A 36 10.05 -3.64 -7.35
N ASP A 37 10.42 -4.53 -8.27
CA ASP A 37 9.56 -5.65 -8.61
C ASP A 37 9.43 -6.61 -7.42
N ARG A 38 8.19 -6.75 -6.93
CA ARG A 38 7.78 -7.66 -5.85
C ARG A 38 6.53 -8.44 -6.24
N SER A 39 6.29 -8.60 -7.54
CA SER A 39 5.11 -9.29 -8.10
C SER A 39 4.94 -10.73 -7.57
N GLN A 40 6.04 -11.39 -7.24
CA GLN A 40 6.08 -12.77 -6.73
C GLN A 40 5.95 -12.89 -5.20
N MET A 41 5.77 -11.79 -4.47
CA MET A 41 5.76 -11.80 -3.01
C MET A 41 4.35 -11.71 -2.43
N THR A 42 4.08 -12.47 -1.36
CA THR A 42 2.81 -12.43 -0.62
C THR A 42 2.44 -11.02 -0.13
N TYR A 43 3.46 -10.22 0.23
CA TYR A 43 3.31 -8.83 0.62
C TYR A 43 4.13 -7.92 -0.33
N PRO A 44 3.49 -7.43 -1.41
CA PRO A 44 4.18 -6.65 -2.43
C PRO A 44 4.52 -5.22 -1.97
N PHE A 45 3.82 -4.71 -0.95
CA PHE A 45 4.07 -3.40 -0.34
C PHE A 45 4.55 -3.56 1.10
N LEU A 46 5.66 -2.88 1.44
CA LEU A 46 6.25 -2.93 2.77
C LEU A 46 6.19 -1.54 3.40
N VAL A 47 5.62 -1.45 4.61
CA VAL A 47 5.60 -0.23 5.40
C VAL A 47 6.70 -0.33 6.46
N GLY A 48 7.71 0.54 6.34
CA GLY A 48 8.85 0.58 7.24
C GLY A 48 8.61 1.42 8.50
N ARG A 49 9.57 1.38 9.42
CA ARG A 49 9.53 2.14 10.68
C ARG A 49 9.41 3.66 10.48
N SER A 50 9.96 4.21 9.39
CA SER A 50 9.87 5.65 9.09
C SER A 50 8.44 6.16 8.99
N VAL A 51 7.50 5.31 8.58
CA VAL A 51 6.07 5.61 8.49
C VAL A 51 5.34 5.30 9.80
N LEU A 52 5.74 4.23 10.50
CA LEU A 52 5.01 3.71 11.66
C LEU A 52 5.31 4.44 12.97
N THR A 53 6.53 4.97 13.10
CA THR A 53 7.02 5.54 14.37
C THR A 53 6.16 6.71 14.84
N GLY A 54 5.79 6.71 16.12
CA GLY A 54 5.03 7.79 16.77
C GLY A 54 3.52 7.82 16.46
N SER A 55 3.03 7.00 15.53
CA SER A 55 1.61 7.03 15.10
C SER A 55 0.91 5.69 15.08
N PHE A 56 1.65 4.58 15.13
CA PHE A 56 1.13 3.21 15.03
C PHE A 56 1.82 2.29 16.03
N THR A 57 1.06 1.33 16.56
CA THR A 57 1.58 0.18 17.32
C THR A 57 1.40 -1.08 16.48
N VAL A 58 2.42 -1.92 16.41
CA VAL A 58 2.39 -3.18 15.66
C VAL A 58 2.21 -4.34 16.65
N ASP A 59 1.07 -5.01 16.56
CA ASP A 59 0.75 -6.23 17.32
C ASP A 59 0.89 -7.44 16.39
N THR A 60 1.89 -8.30 16.66
CA THR A 60 2.21 -9.47 15.83
C THR A 60 1.24 -10.64 16.03
N SER A 61 0.40 -10.60 17.07
CA SER A 61 -0.63 -11.62 17.31
C SER A 61 -1.86 -11.44 16.42
N ARG A 62 -1.99 -10.28 15.75
CA ARG A 62 -3.13 -9.92 14.92
C ARG A 62 -2.72 -9.71 13.47
N SER A 63 -3.59 -10.10 12.55
CA SER A 63 -3.47 -9.76 11.13
C SER A 63 -4.76 -9.12 10.62
N ARG A 64 -4.65 -8.28 9.58
CA ARG A 64 -5.79 -7.56 8.99
C ARG A 64 -6.62 -6.80 10.04
N ALA A 65 -5.92 -6.18 11.01
CA ALA A 65 -6.51 -5.61 12.21
C ALA A 65 -7.43 -4.40 11.97
N ALA A 66 -7.33 -3.76 10.80
CA ALA A 66 -8.20 -2.66 10.38
C ALA A 66 -8.35 -2.65 8.85
N GLN A 67 -9.55 -2.26 8.38
CA GLN A 67 -9.77 -1.92 6.98
C GLN A 67 -9.30 -0.48 6.71
N PRO A 68 -8.76 -0.18 5.51
CA PRO A 68 -8.40 1.19 5.14
C PRO A 68 -9.66 2.03 4.92
N VAL A 69 -9.81 3.10 5.68
CA VAL A 69 -10.91 4.08 5.56
C VAL A 69 -10.28 5.44 5.32
N CYS A 70 -10.28 5.89 4.07
CA CYS A 70 -9.54 7.08 3.68
C CYS A 70 -10.46 8.26 3.34
N PRO A 71 -10.31 9.43 4.02
CA PRO A 71 -11.22 10.56 3.85
C PRO A 71 -11.18 11.18 2.44
N ALA A 72 -10.11 10.96 1.66
CA ALA A 72 -9.98 11.46 0.29
C ALA A 72 -10.53 10.49 -0.78
N LEU A 73 -10.69 9.20 -0.47
CA LEU A 73 -11.23 8.20 -1.41
C LEU A 73 -12.76 8.05 -1.31
N SER A 74 -13.39 8.68 -0.32
CA SER A 74 -14.85 8.78 -0.17
C SER A 74 -15.45 10.01 -0.87
N SER A 75 -14.63 10.87 -1.49
CA SER A 75 -15.12 11.97 -2.33
C SER A 75 -15.64 11.44 -3.66
N LEU A 76 -16.80 11.94 -4.10
CA LEU A 76 -17.44 11.61 -5.40
C LEU A 76 -16.47 11.64 -6.60
N ALA A 77 -15.40 12.44 -6.54
CA ALA A 77 -14.38 12.54 -7.58
C ALA A 77 -13.68 11.19 -7.89
N VAL A 78 -13.46 10.34 -6.88
CA VAL A 78 -12.82 9.03 -7.06
C VAL A 78 -13.83 8.00 -7.60
N PHE A 79 -15.09 8.08 -7.18
CA PHE A 79 -16.18 7.25 -7.73
C PHE A 79 -16.41 7.52 -9.23
N LEU A 80 -16.42 8.77 -9.65
CA LEU A 80 -16.55 9.16 -11.06
C LEU A 80 -15.32 8.73 -11.89
N SER A 81 -14.11 8.80 -11.30
CA SER A 81 -12.88 8.32 -11.96
C SER A 81 -12.84 6.79 -12.11
N ARG A 82 -13.41 6.04 -11.15
CA ARG A 82 -13.59 4.58 -11.28
C ARG A 82 -14.61 4.23 -12.35
N LEU A 83 -15.74 4.93 -12.47
CA LEU A 83 -16.71 4.69 -13.55
C LEU A 83 -16.10 4.89 -14.95
N ALA A 84 -15.13 5.79 -15.11
CA ALA A 84 -14.42 5.99 -16.37
C ALA A 84 -13.34 4.93 -16.68
N HIS A 85 -13.00 4.05 -15.73
CA HIS A 85 -11.90 3.08 -15.87
C HIS A 85 -12.19 1.68 -15.29
N VAL A 86 -13.45 1.32 -15.01
CA VAL A 86 -13.81 -0.07 -14.66
C VAL A 86 -13.67 -0.96 -15.89
N ASP A 87 -12.46 -1.46 -16.15
CA ASP A 87 -12.29 -2.81 -16.67
C ASP A 87 -12.54 -3.76 -15.48
N ARG A 88 -13.48 -4.69 -15.64
CA ARG A 88 -14.10 -5.56 -14.60
C ARG A 88 -13.15 -6.53 -13.89
N ARG A 89 -11.83 -6.30 -13.91
CA ARG A 89 -10.81 -7.29 -13.50
C ARG A 89 -10.13 -7.02 -12.16
N PHE A 90 -10.39 -5.91 -11.47
CA PHE A 90 -9.60 -5.53 -10.27
C PHE A 90 -10.32 -5.64 -8.91
N PHE A 91 -11.53 -6.22 -8.85
CA PHE A 91 -12.13 -6.62 -7.58
C PHE A 91 -12.62 -8.06 -7.71
N PRO A 92 -11.90 -9.06 -7.18
CA PRO A 92 -12.51 -10.36 -6.97
C PRO A 92 -13.57 -10.17 -5.87
N GLU A 93 -14.83 -10.30 -6.27
CA GLU A 93 -15.98 -10.52 -5.40
C GLU A 93 -15.56 -11.49 -4.28
N SER A 94 -15.58 -11.03 -3.03
CA SER A 94 -15.44 -11.88 -1.87
C SER A 94 -16.61 -12.87 -1.87
N ARG A 95 -16.37 -14.10 -2.34
CA ARG A 95 -17.34 -15.18 -2.26
C ARG A 95 -17.65 -15.47 -0.78
N PRO A 96 -18.93 -15.66 -0.39
CA PRO A 96 -19.27 -16.14 0.94
C PRO A 96 -18.66 -17.51 1.17
N VAL A 97 -18.05 -17.73 2.33
CA VAL A 97 -17.60 -19.04 2.79
C VAL A 97 -18.84 -19.80 3.29
N PRO A 98 -19.20 -20.96 2.73
CA PRO A 98 -20.24 -21.80 3.32
C PRO A 98 -19.72 -22.46 4.60
N GLY A 99 -20.58 -22.50 5.62
CA GLY A 99 -20.39 -23.31 6.82
C GLY A 99 -20.72 -24.77 6.59
#